data_AF-A0A417SG62-F1
#
_entry.id   AF-A0A417SG62-F1
#
_cell.length_a   1.000
_cell.length_b   1.000
_cell.length_c   1.000
_cell.angle_alpha   90.00
_cell.angle_beta   90.00
_cell.angle_gamma   90.00
#
_symmetry.space_group_name_H-M   'P 1'
#
loop_
_entity.id
_entity.type
_entity.pdbx_description
1 polymer ?
#
loop_
_entity_poly.entity_id
_entity_poly.type
_entity_poly.pdbx_seq_one_letter_code
_entity_poly.pdbx_strand_id
1 'polypeptide(L)'
;MYVVGALSVEVGNILYNDEKFVSYLYRRNGDVFDDLSKVTDASDEIKKNIKDYIRDNQEITIVVDCENANPYKLYSVLDGLEPATREHIKKIVLYNDVHTTVTWRLLQRLIPGVEHKMIPRVKADKSLVDISLAVGTTREYFEQGTKAFILVSSDSDYWGLIKGLPECSFLLLVEQENTSSAIKSAMIRNGIPYAEIDDFCSSNLEKVYALALNQEVQNALGKYGFCMDDILAKAVENIRINLSPNEVEQYKQKYLKNLHTVQKNGYISLEI
;
A
#
# COMPACT_ATOMS: atom_id res chain seq x y z
N MET A 1 6.63 -47.20 14.51
CA MET A 1 5.48 -47.00 15.40
C MET A 1 5.42 -45.52 15.74
N TYR A 2 4.64 -44.75 14.97
CA TYR A 2 4.42 -43.35 15.30
C TYR A 2 3.56 -43.32 16.55
N VAL A 3 4.14 -42.85 17.66
CA VAL A 3 3.37 -42.56 18.86
C VAL A 3 2.43 -41.42 18.49
N VAL A 4 1.16 -41.77 18.26
CA VAL A 4 0.06 -40.82 18.31
C VAL A 4 0.03 -40.33 19.74
N GLY A 5 0.79 -39.26 20.01
CA GLY A 5 0.80 -38.58 21.28
C GLY A 5 -0.62 -38.18 21.62
N ALA A 6 -1.08 -38.65 22.77
CA ALA A 6 -2.39 -38.39 23.33
C ALA A 6 -2.80 -36.92 23.10
N LEU A 7 -4.00 -36.73 22.57
CA LEU A 7 -4.72 -35.47 22.63
C LEU A 7 -4.74 -35.02 24.10
N SER A 8 -3.86 -34.10 24.48
CA SER A 8 -3.95 -33.46 25.78
C SER A 8 -5.25 -32.65 25.78
N VAL A 9 -6.02 -32.86 26.82
CA VAL A 9 -7.39 -32.38 27.02
C VAL A 9 -7.44 -30.84 27.24
N GLU A 10 -6.34 -30.12 27.03
CA GLU A 10 -6.18 -28.72 27.43
C GLU A 10 -6.46 -27.67 26.35
N VAL A 11 -6.54 -28.04 25.06
CA VAL A 11 -6.60 -27.03 23.97
C VAL A 11 -8.04 -26.70 23.53
N GLY A 12 -9.05 -27.47 23.98
CA GLY A 12 -10.44 -27.34 23.53
C GLY A 12 -10.59 -27.57 22.01
N ASN A 13 -11.63 -27.01 21.37
CA ASN A 13 -11.78 -27.11 19.92
C ASN A 13 -10.67 -26.31 19.21
N ILE A 14 -9.70 -27.01 18.61
CA ILE A 14 -8.57 -26.40 17.90
C ILE A 14 -8.98 -25.77 16.57
N LEU A 15 -10.08 -26.23 15.95
CA LEU A 15 -10.63 -25.71 14.69
C LEU A 15 -11.66 -24.60 14.93
N TYR A 16 -11.56 -23.92 16.09
CA TYR A 16 -12.51 -22.85 16.45
C TYR A 16 -12.34 -21.61 15.56
N ASN A 17 -11.09 -21.22 15.29
CA ASN A 17 -10.73 -20.17 14.36
C ASN A 17 -9.29 -20.38 13.87
N ASP A 18 -8.91 -19.66 12.82
CA ASP A 18 -7.58 -19.77 12.19
C ASP A 18 -6.47 -19.35 13.15
N GLU A 19 -6.69 -18.29 13.94
CA GLU A 19 -5.74 -17.84 14.96
C GLU A 19 -5.36 -18.95 15.94
N LYS A 20 -6.35 -19.63 16.51
CA LYS A 20 -6.15 -20.69 17.50
C LYS A 20 -5.46 -21.89 16.86
N PHE A 21 -5.84 -22.25 15.64
CA PHE A 21 -5.23 -23.35 14.92
C PHE A 21 -3.75 -23.08 14.61
N VAL A 22 -3.44 -21.92 14.02
CA VAL A 22 -2.08 -21.53 13.61
C VAL A 22 -1.19 -21.28 14.84
N SER A 23 -1.69 -20.57 15.85
CA SER A 23 -0.96 -20.33 17.10
C SER A 23 -0.64 -21.61 17.86
N TYR A 24 -1.49 -22.65 17.76
CA TYR A 24 -1.18 -23.97 18.28
C TYR A 24 -0.10 -24.68 17.44
N LEU A 25 -0.21 -24.61 16.11
CA LEU A 25 0.73 -25.24 15.19
C LEU A 25 2.16 -24.71 15.36
N TYR A 26 2.32 -23.39 15.50
CA TYR A 26 3.62 -22.77 15.79
C TYR A 26 4.18 -23.23 17.13
N ARG A 27 3.37 -23.15 18.20
CA ARG A 27 3.79 -23.59 19.55
C ARG A 27 4.23 -25.05 19.59
N ARG A 28 3.55 -25.94 18.85
CA ARG A 28 3.93 -27.36 18.77
C ARG A 28 5.30 -27.57 18.10
N ASN A 29 5.71 -26.66 17.23
CA ASN A 29 7.00 -26.69 16.55
C ASN A 29 8.08 -25.84 17.26
N GLY A 30 7.82 -25.39 18.49
CA GLY A 30 8.77 -24.59 19.28
C GLY A 30 8.89 -23.14 18.80
N ASP A 31 7.88 -22.63 18.10
CA ASP A 31 7.85 -21.29 17.53
C ASP A 31 6.63 -20.49 18.04
N VAL A 32 6.59 -19.19 17.79
CA VAL A 32 5.47 -18.29 18.13
C VAL A 32 4.94 -17.65 16.86
N PHE A 33 3.61 -17.64 16.74
CA PHE A 33 2.94 -16.95 15.65
C PHE A 33 2.63 -15.51 16.10
N ASP A 34 3.40 -14.55 15.60
CA ASP A 34 3.32 -13.15 16.03
C ASP A 34 2.48 -12.26 15.09
N ASP A 35 2.16 -12.73 13.88
CA ASP A 35 1.46 -11.94 12.85
C ASP A 35 -0.05 -12.25 12.82
N LEU A 36 -0.75 -11.83 13.87
CA LEU A 36 -2.19 -12.04 14.03
C LEU A 36 -3.02 -11.48 12.85
N SER A 37 -2.51 -10.50 12.10
CA SER A 37 -3.20 -9.90 10.95
C SER A 37 -3.48 -10.88 9.80
N LYS A 38 -2.73 -12.00 9.73
CA LYS A 38 -2.91 -13.01 8.67
C LYS A 38 -4.05 -14.00 8.94
N VAL A 39 -4.55 -14.03 10.17
CA VAL A 39 -5.54 -15.02 10.65
C VAL A 39 -6.72 -14.38 11.37
N THR A 40 -6.63 -13.07 11.61
CA THR A 40 -7.69 -12.24 12.16
C THR A 40 -8.22 -11.40 11.01
N ASP A 41 -9.54 -11.35 10.89
CA ASP A 41 -10.22 -10.49 9.94
C ASP A 41 -11.15 -9.54 10.72
N ALA A 42 -11.46 -8.38 10.15
CA ALA A 42 -12.33 -7.41 10.79
C ALA A 42 -13.68 -8.06 11.11
N SER A 43 -14.27 -7.67 12.24
CA SER A 43 -15.57 -8.21 12.65
C SER A 43 -16.63 -8.01 11.58
N ASP A 44 -17.60 -8.92 11.51
CA ASP A 44 -18.72 -8.82 10.55
C ASP A 44 -19.48 -7.50 10.71
N GLU A 45 -19.54 -6.95 11.93
CA GLU A 45 -20.15 -5.66 12.22
C GLU A 45 -19.38 -4.50 11.58
N ILE A 46 -18.04 -4.45 11.71
CA ILE A 46 -17.21 -3.41 11.08
C ILE A 46 -17.33 -3.49 9.55
N LYS A 47 -17.20 -4.69 8.98
CA LYS A 47 -17.35 -4.90 7.53
C LYS A 47 -18.73 -4.51 7.05
N LYS A 48 -19.77 -4.89 7.80
CA LYS A 48 -21.15 -4.52 7.49
C LYS A 48 -21.34 -3.01 7.56
N ASN A 49 -20.78 -2.31 8.54
CA ASN A 49 -20.89 -0.86 8.64
C ASN A 49 -20.26 -0.15 7.43
N ILE A 50 -19.07 -0.58 6.99
CA ILE A 50 -18.44 -0.03 5.78
C ILE A 50 -19.28 -0.35 4.53
N LYS A 51 -19.72 -1.60 4.38
CA LYS A 51 -20.54 -2.04 3.23
C LYS A 51 -21.89 -1.32 3.18
N ASP A 52 -22.57 -1.19 4.31
CA ASP A 52 -23.86 -0.52 4.44
C ASP A 52 -23.70 0.97 4.13
N TYR A 53 -22.67 1.63 4.68
CA TYR A 53 -22.35 3.02 4.32
C TYR A 53 -22.13 3.17 2.81
N ILE A 54 -21.35 2.26 2.20
CA ILE A 54 -21.08 2.33 0.76
C ILE A 54 -22.34 2.10 -0.07
N ARG A 55 -23.19 1.16 0.33
CA ARG A 55 -24.44 0.85 -0.37
C ARG A 55 -25.47 1.96 -0.24
N ASP A 56 -25.56 2.58 0.94
CA ASP A 56 -26.54 3.62 1.23
C ASP A 56 -26.19 4.95 0.54
N ASN A 57 -24.95 5.09 0.05
CA ASN A 57 -24.47 6.27 -0.68
C ASN A 57 -24.04 5.88 -2.11
N GLN A 58 -24.82 6.29 -3.11
CA GLN A 58 -24.63 5.84 -4.50
C GLN A 58 -23.33 6.32 -5.17
N GLU A 59 -22.76 7.44 -4.72
CA GLU A 59 -21.51 8.00 -5.25
C GLU A 59 -20.61 8.48 -4.12
N ILE A 60 -19.45 7.83 -3.99
CA ILE A 60 -18.51 8.07 -2.89
C ILE A 60 -17.15 8.44 -3.43
N THR A 61 -16.56 9.45 -2.79
CA THR A 61 -15.15 9.79 -2.97
C THR A 61 -14.37 9.40 -1.71
N ILE A 62 -13.33 8.59 -1.88
CA ILE A 62 -12.39 8.31 -0.81
C ILE A 62 -11.30 9.38 -0.84
N VAL A 63 -11.04 10.03 0.29
CA VAL A 63 -9.94 10.98 0.45
C VAL A 63 -8.97 10.42 1.48
N VAL A 64 -7.69 10.34 1.11
CA VAL A 64 -6.68 9.63 1.88
C VAL A 64 -5.57 10.61 2.27
N ASP A 65 -5.30 10.66 3.56
CA ASP A 65 -4.14 11.31 4.11
C ASP A 65 -2.95 10.33 4.06
N CYS A 66 -2.10 10.46 3.05
CA CYS A 66 -1.01 9.52 2.83
C CYS A 66 0.13 9.62 3.86
N GLU A 67 0.16 10.67 4.70
CA GLU A 67 1.14 10.83 5.77
C GLU A 67 0.76 10.00 7.00
N ASN A 68 -0.54 9.92 7.30
CA ASN A 68 -1.06 9.29 8.52
C ASN A 68 -1.80 7.96 8.28
N ALA A 69 -1.87 7.49 7.04
CA ALA A 69 -2.49 6.22 6.67
C ALA A 69 -1.48 5.19 6.19
N ASN A 70 -1.82 3.92 6.38
CA ASN A 70 -1.09 2.78 5.85
C ASN A 70 -1.70 2.31 4.51
N PRO A 71 -0.94 2.33 3.39
CA PRO A 71 -1.45 1.94 2.08
C PRO A 71 -1.88 0.47 2.03
N TYR A 72 -1.27 -0.40 2.83
CA TYR A 72 -1.60 -1.82 2.85
C TYR A 72 -2.91 -2.09 3.58
N LYS A 73 -3.16 -1.41 4.71
CA LYS A 73 -4.45 -1.53 5.42
C LYS A 73 -5.60 -1.02 4.55
N LEU A 74 -5.42 0.12 3.87
CA LEU A 74 -6.42 0.61 2.91
C LEU A 74 -6.62 -0.37 1.76
N TYR A 75 -5.54 -0.95 1.22
CA TYR A 75 -5.65 -1.97 0.19
C TYR A 75 -6.46 -3.19 0.65
N SER A 76 -6.20 -3.71 1.86
CA SER A 76 -6.95 -4.86 2.42
C SER A 76 -8.44 -4.55 2.53
N VAL A 77 -8.80 -3.34 2.98
CA VAL A 77 -10.21 -2.89 3.01
C VAL A 77 -10.81 -2.93 1.61
N LEU A 78 -10.16 -2.31 0.63
CA LEU A 78 -10.67 -2.19 -0.74
C LEU A 78 -10.74 -3.54 -1.45
N ASP A 79 -9.75 -4.40 -1.25
CA ASP A 79 -9.68 -5.76 -1.82
C ASP A 79 -10.80 -6.65 -1.25
N GLY A 80 -11.11 -6.50 0.04
CA GLY A 80 -12.20 -7.21 0.72
C GLY A 80 -13.62 -6.75 0.33
N LEU A 81 -13.77 -5.64 -0.41
CA LEU A 81 -15.07 -5.20 -0.93
C LEU A 81 -15.48 -6.04 -2.15
N GLU A 82 -16.75 -6.46 -2.17
CA GLU A 82 -17.35 -7.10 -3.34
C GLU A 82 -17.36 -6.14 -4.53
N PRO A 83 -17.21 -6.64 -5.78
CA PRO A 83 -17.16 -5.78 -6.97
C PRO A 83 -18.32 -4.79 -7.07
N ALA A 84 -19.55 -5.23 -6.77
CA ALA A 84 -20.74 -4.37 -6.79
C ALA A 84 -20.70 -3.25 -5.72
N THR A 85 -20.08 -3.50 -4.56
CA THR A 85 -19.86 -2.46 -3.54
C THR A 85 -18.81 -1.46 -4.03
N ARG A 86 -17.74 -1.96 -4.66
CA ARG A 86 -16.64 -1.13 -5.17
C ARG A 86 -17.07 -0.17 -6.29
N GLU A 87 -18.09 -0.50 -7.08
CA GLU A 87 -18.62 0.35 -8.16
C GLU A 87 -19.24 1.68 -7.69
N HIS A 88 -19.64 1.78 -6.42
CA HIS A 88 -20.10 3.04 -5.81
C HIS A 88 -18.95 4.00 -5.48
N ILE A 89 -17.72 3.50 -5.38
CA ILE A 89 -16.52 4.31 -5.19
C ILE A 89 -16.14 4.89 -6.55
N LYS A 90 -16.50 6.16 -6.80
CA LYS A 90 -16.21 6.83 -8.06
C LYS A 90 -14.76 7.25 -8.18
N LYS A 91 -14.16 7.57 -7.03
CA LYS A 91 -12.88 8.25 -6.99
C LYS A 91 -12.16 7.96 -5.68
N ILE A 92 -10.86 7.78 -5.76
CA ILE A 92 -9.95 7.73 -4.61
C ILE A 92 -8.91 8.82 -4.81
N VAL A 93 -8.82 9.78 -3.91
CA VAL A 93 -7.86 10.89 -3.99
C VAL A 93 -6.81 10.73 -2.90
N LEU A 94 -5.59 10.43 -3.32
CA LEU A 94 -4.42 10.28 -2.45
C LEU A 94 -3.74 11.65 -2.31
N TYR A 95 -3.80 12.26 -1.13
CA TYR A 95 -3.07 13.50 -0.82
C TYR A 95 -1.71 13.11 -0.24
N ASN A 96 -0.67 13.32 -1.04
CA ASN A 96 0.65 12.77 -0.81
C ASN A 96 1.71 13.88 -0.86
N ASP A 97 2.87 13.67 -0.24
CA ASP A 97 4.06 14.50 -0.33
C ASP A 97 5.32 13.68 -0.71
N VAL A 98 6.50 14.30 -0.64
CA VAL A 98 7.77 13.64 -0.98
C VAL A 98 8.30 12.69 0.10
N HIS A 99 7.73 12.70 1.30
CA HIS A 99 8.16 11.91 2.45
C HIS A 99 7.29 10.68 2.71
N THR A 100 6.10 10.59 2.13
CA THR A 100 5.31 9.35 2.25
C THR A 100 5.92 8.20 1.46
N THR A 101 5.41 7.00 1.75
CA THR A 101 5.81 5.77 1.07
C THR A 101 5.46 5.77 -0.43
N VAL A 102 6.43 5.31 -1.23
CA VAL A 102 6.27 5.07 -2.68
C VAL A 102 5.15 4.08 -3.00
N THR A 103 4.75 3.27 -2.02
CA THR A 103 3.68 2.25 -2.13
C THR A 103 2.35 2.86 -2.55
N TRP A 104 2.06 4.12 -2.22
CA TRP A 104 0.86 4.82 -2.68
C TRP A 104 0.71 4.85 -4.21
N ARG A 105 1.84 4.87 -4.95
CA ARG A 105 1.84 4.81 -6.41
C ARG A 105 1.41 3.43 -6.95
N LEU A 106 1.59 2.38 -6.15
CA LEU A 106 1.16 1.02 -6.54
C LEU A 106 -0.35 0.88 -6.47
N LEU A 107 -1.01 1.55 -5.51
CA LEU A 107 -2.47 1.51 -5.43
C LEU A 107 -3.12 2.00 -6.73
N GLN A 108 -2.53 3.00 -7.40
CA GLN A 108 -3.01 3.46 -8.70
C GLN A 108 -2.95 2.37 -9.79
N ARG A 109 -2.00 1.43 -9.70
CA ARG A 109 -1.88 0.31 -10.64
C ARG A 109 -2.83 -0.84 -10.30
N LEU A 110 -3.16 -0.99 -9.02
CA LEU A 110 -3.96 -2.10 -8.50
C LEU A 110 -5.45 -1.79 -8.46
N ILE A 111 -5.81 -0.51 -8.32
CA ILE A 111 -7.18 -0.06 -8.12
C ILE A 111 -7.48 1.05 -9.15
N PRO A 112 -8.50 0.88 -10.00
CA PRO A 112 -8.91 1.91 -10.94
C PRO A 112 -9.51 3.12 -10.20
N GLY A 113 -9.45 4.30 -10.80
CA GLY A 113 -10.07 5.53 -10.23
C GLY A 113 -9.26 6.21 -9.12
N VAL A 114 -7.99 5.84 -8.95
CA VAL A 114 -7.07 6.50 -8.01
C VAL A 114 -6.41 7.72 -8.67
N GLU A 115 -6.67 8.89 -8.10
CA GLU A 115 -5.96 10.14 -8.38
C GLU A 115 -4.90 10.39 -7.31
N HIS A 116 -3.70 10.73 -7.76
CA HIS A 116 -2.57 10.98 -6.89
C HIS A 116 -2.18 12.45 -6.91
N LYS A 117 -2.46 13.18 -5.82
CA LYS A 117 -2.13 14.60 -5.67
C LYS A 117 -0.82 14.73 -4.88
N MET A 118 0.26 15.02 -5.60
CA MET A 118 1.57 15.32 -5.00
C MET A 118 1.61 16.78 -4.55
N ILE A 119 1.59 16.98 -3.23
CA ILE A 119 1.57 18.29 -2.59
C ILE A 119 3.02 18.75 -2.36
N PRO A 120 3.44 19.87 -2.97
CA PRO A 120 4.77 20.39 -2.75
C PRO A 120 4.87 21.00 -1.35
N ARG A 121 6.03 20.84 -0.71
CA ARG A 121 6.34 21.54 0.53
C ARG A 121 6.91 22.92 0.24
N VAL A 122 6.35 23.95 0.88
CA VAL A 122 6.92 25.31 0.86
C VAL A 122 8.12 25.41 1.81
N LYS A 123 8.03 24.73 2.96
CA LYS A 123 9.11 24.60 3.93
C LYS A 123 9.28 23.10 4.22
N ALA A 124 10.50 22.58 4.17
CA ALA A 124 10.74 21.13 4.19
C ALA A 124 10.17 20.44 5.45
N ASP A 125 10.20 21.10 6.60
CA ASP A 125 9.68 20.59 7.87
C ASP A 125 8.15 20.76 8.05
N LYS A 126 7.46 21.43 7.12
CA LYS A 126 6.02 21.68 7.21
C LYS A 126 5.26 20.98 6.09
N SER A 127 4.42 20.04 6.48
CA SER A 127 3.45 19.42 5.57
C SER A 127 2.35 20.42 5.20
N LEU A 128 1.85 20.28 3.98
CA LEU A 128 0.63 20.96 3.50
C LEU A 128 -0.44 19.93 3.12
N VAL A 129 -0.26 18.66 3.47
CA VAL A 129 -1.18 17.58 3.12
C VAL A 129 -2.55 17.83 3.75
N ASP A 130 -2.62 18.12 5.05
CA ASP A 130 -3.90 18.29 5.76
C ASP A 130 -4.76 19.41 5.16
N ILE A 131 -4.16 20.58 4.95
CA ILE A 131 -4.87 21.72 4.37
C ILE A 131 -5.26 21.44 2.92
N SER A 132 -4.41 20.75 2.15
CA SER A 132 -4.71 20.41 0.76
C SER A 132 -5.81 19.36 0.65
N LEU A 133 -5.86 18.39 1.57
CA LEU A 133 -6.94 17.41 1.67
C LEU A 133 -8.23 18.12 2.03
N ALA A 134 -8.25 18.96 3.07
CA ALA A 134 -9.46 19.69 3.47
C ALA A 134 -10.00 20.59 2.34
N VAL A 135 -9.13 21.38 1.69
CA VAL A 135 -9.51 22.20 0.54
C VAL A 135 -9.94 21.33 -0.64
N GLY A 136 -9.25 20.22 -0.88
CA GLY A 136 -9.61 19.31 -1.96
C GLY A 136 -10.98 18.67 -1.75
N THR A 137 -11.29 18.21 -0.54
CA THR A 137 -12.61 17.64 -0.19
C THR A 137 -13.72 18.67 -0.33
N THR A 138 -13.51 19.91 0.13
CA THR A 138 -14.50 20.99 -0.07
C THR A 138 -14.72 21.28 -1.56
N ARG A 139 -13.67 21.23 -2.39
CA ARG A 139 -13.81 21.36 -3.85
C ARG A 139 -14.59 20.21 -4.48
N GLU A 140 -14.37 18.96 -4.09
CA GLU A 140 -15.18 17.83 -4.57
C GLU A 140 -16.67 18.04 -4.23
N TYR A 141 -16.98 18.56 -3.03
CA TYR A 141 -18.34 18.92 -2.65
C TYR A 141 -18.94 20.04 -3.51
N PHE A 142 -18.25 21.18 -3.64
CA PHE A 142 -18.79 22.37 -4.31
C PHE A 142 -18.75 22.30 -5.84
N GLU A 143 -17.71 21.68 -6.41
CA GLU A 143 -17.50 21.64 -7.86
C GLU A 143 -18.07 20.37 -8.49
N GLN A 144 -17.99 19.22 -7.81
CA GLN A 144 -18.45 17.93 -8.34
C GLN A 144 -19.77 17.46 -7.71
N GLY A 145 -20.25 18.13 -6.65
CA GLY A 145 -21.51 17.78 -6.00
C GLY A 145 -21.42 16.54 -5.10
N THR A 146 -20.23 16.02 -4.82
CA THR A 146 -20.04 14.83 -3.97
C THR A 146 -20.59 15.08 -2.57
N LYS A 147 -21.48 14.21 -2.08
CA LYS A 147 -22.10 14.32 -0.74
C LYS A 147 -21.63 13.26 0.25
N ALA A 148 -20.97 12.20 -0.21
CA ALA A 148 -20.52 11.11 0.64
C ALA A 148 -19.02 10.88 0.48
N PHE A 149 -18.34 10.84 1.63
CA PHE A 149 -16.89 10.72 1.68
C PHE A 149 -16.48 9.61 2.63
N ILE A 150 -15.46 8.86 2.23
CA ILE A 150 -14.68 8.04 3.15
C ILE A 150 -13.37 8.77 3.39
N LEU A 151 -13.14 9.21 4.62
CA LEU A 151 -11.89 9.84 5.04
C LEU A 151 -10.98 8.79 5.67
N VAL A 152 -9.81 8.59 5.07
CA VAL A 152 -8.80 7.67 5.58
C VAL A 152 -7.69 8.48 6.26
N SER A 153 -7.83 8.68 7.57
CA SER A 153 -6.84 9.32 8.43
C SER A 153 -7.18 9.07 9.89
N SER A 154 -6.15 9.00 10.74
CA SER A 154 -6.30 8.98 12.20
C SER A 154 -6.12 10.37 12.82
N ASP A 155 -5.84 11.40 12.02
CA ASP A 155 -5.61 12.77 12.50
C ASP A 155 -6.93 13.44 12.93
N SER A 156 -6.91 14.01 14.14
CA SER A 156 -8.02 14.77 14.69
C SER A 156 -8.28 16.11 14.00
N ASP A 157 -7.31 16.66 13.26
CA ASP A 157 -7.46 17.97 12.61
C ASP A 157 -8.59 17.98 11.56
N TYR A 158 -8.90 16.84 10.95
CA TYR A 158 -10.03 16.70 10.03
C TYR A 158 -11.41 16.80 10.70
N TRP A 159 -11.46 16.87 12.02
CA TRP A 159 -12.70 17.20 12.73
C TRP A 159 -13.27 18.56 12.28
N GLY A 160 -12.38 19.52 11.98
CA GLY A 160 -12.77 20.82 11.44
C GLY A 160 -13.41 20.70 10.05
N LEU A 161 -12.90 19.80 9.20
CA LEU A 161 -13.45 19.52 7.87
C LEU A 161 -14.86 18.93 7.97
N ILE A 162 -15.05 17.92 8.81
CA ILE A 162 -16.35 17.24 8.97
C ILE A 162 -17.40 18.24 9.48
N LYS A 163 -17.06 19.05 10.49
CA LYS A 163 -17.96 20.09 11.00
C LYS A 163 -18.22 21.22 9.99
N GLY A 164 -17.25 21.50 9.12
CA GLY A 164 -17.35 22.53 8.10
C GLY A 164 -18.23 22.16 6.91
N LEU A 165 -18.57 20.88 6.76
CA LEU A 165 -19.40 20.34 5.67
C LEU A 165 -20.56 19.49 6.23
N PRO A 166 -21.50 20.09 6.99
CA PRO A 166 -22.59 19.36 7.63
C PRO A 166 -23.57 18.71 6.64
N GLU A 167 -23.58 19.14 5.37
CA GLU A 167 -24.37 18.54 4.30
C GLU A 167 -23.74 17.29 3.70
N CYS A 168 -22.50 16.97 4.10
CA CYS A 168 -21.80 15.78 3.66
C CYS A 168 -21.91 14.67 4.70
N SER A 169 -22.07 13.45 4.21
CA SER A 169 -21.88 12.24 4.98
C SER A 169 -20.40 11.86 4.98
N PHE A 170 -19.85 11.52 6.15
CA PHE A 170 -18.48 11.06 6.30
C PHE A 170 -18.45 9.71 7.02
N LEU A 171 -17.68 8.77 6.49
CA LEU A 171 -17.20 7.58 7.21
C LEU A 171 -15.68 7.70 7.39
N LEU A 172 -15.21 7.54 8.62
CA LEU A 172 -13.77 7.57 8.91
C LEU A 172 -13.20 6.15 8.92
N LEU A 173 -12.12 5.93 8.18
CA LEU A 173 -11.30 4.74 8.31
C LEU A 173 -10.05 5.12 9.08
N VAL A 174 -9.89 4.52 10.27
CA VAL A 174 -8.86 4.88 11.23
C VAL A 174 -8.01 3.69 11.60
N GLU A 175 -6.77 3.95 12.00
CA GLU A 175 -5.88 2.93 12.55
C GLU A 175 -5.97 2.99 14.08
N GLN A 176 -6.31 1.87 14.69
CA GLN A 176 -6.52 1.70 16.12
C GLN A 176 -5.32 2.19 16.92
N GLU A 177 -4.11 1.86 16.47
CA GLU A 177 -2.85 2.22 17.13
C GLU A 177 -2.59 3.73 17.09
N ASN A 178 -3.06 4.40 16.04
CA ASN A 178 -2.85 5.83 15.82
C ASN A 178 -4.01 6.69 16.33
N THR A 179 -5.08 6.08 16.83
CA THR A 179 -6.30 6.78 17.25
C THR A 179 -6.51 6.70 18.76
N SER A 180 -6.35 7.82 19.45
CA SER A 180 -6.57 7.87 20.90
C SER A 180 -8.04 7.59 21.29
N SER A 181 -8.25 7.01 22.47
CA SER A 181 -9.58 6.75 23.03
C SER A 181 -10.45 8.01 23.15
N ALA A 182 -9.83 9.18 23.34
CA ALA A 182 -10.50 10.47 23.38
C ALA A 182 -11.14 10.84 22.03
N ILE A 183 -10.43 10.59 20.92
CA ILE A 183 -10.91 10.85 19.55
C ILE A 183 -12.05 9.88 19.23
N LYS A 184 -11.91 8.57 19.52
CA LYS A 184 -12.98 7.58 19.33
C LYS A 184 -14.25 7.96 20.10
N SER A 185 -14.09 8.35 21.36
CA SER A 185 -15.21 8.81 22.19
C SER A 185 -15.86 10.08 21.63
N ALA A 186 -15.08 10.98 21.01
CA ALA A 186 -15.63 12.15 20.34
C ALA A 186 -16.45 11.76 19.11
N MET A 187 -15.96 10.85 18.26
CA MET A 187 -16.71 10.33 17.10
C MET A 187 -18.06 9.78 17.52
N ILE A 188 -18.09 8.89 18.52
CA ILE A 188 -19.31 8.28 19.07
C ILE A 188 -20.28 9.37 19.58
N ARG A 189 -19.80 10.31 20.40
CA ARG A 189 -20.64 11.39 20.97
C ARG A 189 -21.27 12.30 19.92
N ASN A 190 -20.63 12.46 18.77
CA ASN A 190 -21.09 13.33 17.69
C ASN A 190 -21.77 12.55 16.55
N GLY A 191 -21.97 11.24 16.71
CA GLY A 191 -22.61 10.41 15.71
C GLY A 191 -21.82 10.30 14.40
N ILE A 192 -20.49 10.45 14.44
CA ILE A 192 -19.64 10.31 13.26
C ILE A 192 -19.29 8.83 13.11
N PRO A 193 -19.71 8.17 12.02
CA PRO A 193 -19.41 6.76 11.83
C PRO A 193 -17.92 6.60 11.52
N TYR A 194 -17.33 5.56 12.11
CA TYR A 194 -15.93 5.20 11.88
C TYR A 194 -15.75 3.68 11.89
N ALA A 195 -14.68 3.22 11.27
CA ALA A 195 -14.25 1.83 11.27
C ALA A 195 -12.74 1.75 11.51
N GLU A 196 -12.34 0.86 12.40
CA GLU A 196 -10.94 0.49 12.63
C GLU A 196 -10.54 -0.52 11.56
N ILE A 197 -9.44 -0.27 10.84
CA ILE A 197 -9.07 -1.04 9.65
C ILE A 197 -7.89 -2.01 9.86
N ASP A 198 -7.37 -2.07 11.09
CA ASP A 198 -6.19 -2.86 11.46
C ASP A 198 -6.42 -4.36 11.28
N ASP A 199 -7.64 -4.81 11.57
CA ASP A 199 -8.00 -6.23 11.54
C ASP A 199 -8.36 -6.73 10.14
N PHE A 200 -8.37 -5.90 9.08
CA PHE A 200 -8.72 -6.39 7.75
C PHE A 200 -7.68 -7.40 7.24
N CYS A 201 -8.14 -8.61 6.90
CA CYS A 201 -7.28 -9.73 6.54
C CYS A 201 -6.24 -9.36 5.46
N SER A 202 -4.98 -9.64 5.76
CA SER A 202 -3.82 -9.31 4.93
C SER A 202 -3.46 -10.38 3.89
N SER A 203 -4.30 -11.39 3.67
CA SER A 203 -3.94 -12.60 2.90
C SER A 203 -3.45 -12.34 1.46
N ASN A 204 -3.88 -11.24 0.81
CA ASN A 204 -3.41 -10.84 -0.52
C ASN A 204 -2.23 -9.85 -0.50
N LEU A 205 -1.79 -9.36 0.66
CA LEU A 205 -0.72 -8.37 0.76
C LEU A 205 0.64 -8.89 0.30
N GLU A 206 0.91 -10.20 0.37
CA GLU A 206 2.19 -10.75 -0.10
C GLU A 206 2.47 -10.43 -1.58
N LYS A 207 1.43 -10.45 -2.43
CA LYS A 207 1.54 -10.04 -3.83
C LYS A 207 1.84 -8.55 -3.96
N VAL A 208 1.21 -7.72 -3.13
CA VAL A 208 1.42 -6.27 -3.11
C VAL A 208 2.83 -5.93 -2.61
N TYR A 209 3.30 -6.60 -1.55
CA TYR A 209 4.67 -6.48 -1.05
C TYR A 209 5.69 -6.88 -2.10
N ALA A 210 5.48 -8.01 -2.78
CA ALA A 210 6.37 -8.45 -3.85
C ALA A 210 6.40 -7.43 -5.00
N LEU A 211 5.25 -6.90 -5.41
CA LEU A 211 5.18 -5.86 -6.45
C LEU A 211 5.91 -4.58 -6.01
N ALA A 212 5.69 -4.13 -4.77
CA ALA A 212 6.34 -2.94 -4.22
C ALA A 212 7.86 -3.08 -4.17
N LEU A 213 8.31 -4.19 -3.61
CA LEU A 213 9.73 -4.50 -3.45
C LEU A 213 10.40 -4.66 -4.82
N ASN A 214 9.78 -5.40 -5.74
CA ASN A 214 10.31 -5.58 -7.09
C ASN A 214 10.42 -4.24 -7.81
N GLN A 215 9.43 -3.36 -7.69
CA GLN A 215 9.50 -2.03 -8.31
C GLN A 215 10.64 -1.19 -7.73
N GLU A 216 10.83 -1.18 -6.41
CA GLU A 216 11.92 -0.43 -5.78
C GLU A 216 13.30 -1.01 -6.11
N VAL A 217 13.43 -2.33 -6.16
CA VAL A 217 14.64 -3.00 -6.63
C VAL A 217 14.91 -2.64 -8.09
N GLN A 218 13.91 -2.65 -8.97
CA GLN A 218 14.08 -2.26 -10.37
C GLN A 218 14.46 -0.77 -10.52
N ASN A 219 13.87 0.12 -9.73
CA ASN A 219 14.24 1.54 -9.70
C ASN A 219 15.69 1.74 -9.24
N ALA A 220 16.15 0.95 -8.25
CA ALA A 220 17.53 0.98 -7.78
C ALA A 220 18.49 0.43 -8.85
N LEU A 221 18.16 -0.71 -9.48
CA LEU A 221 18.96 -1.34 -10.52
C LEU A 221 19.04 -0.49 -11.80
N GLY A 222 17.96 0.20 -12.17
CA GLY A 222 17.91 1.07 -13.34
C GLY A 222 18.94 2.21 -13.32
N LYS A 223 19.44 2.60 -12.14
CA LYS A 223 20.52 3.59 -11.98
C LYS A 223 21.88 3.08 -12.46
N TYR A 224 22.04 1.77 -12.58
CA TYR A 224 23.28 1.11 -12.99
C TYR A 224 23.27 0.69 -14.46
N GLY A 225 22.30 1.14 -15.26
CA GLY A 225 22.32 0.91 -16.70
C GLY A 225 23.53 1.58 -17.37
N PHE A 226 24.13 0.90 -18.34
CA PHE A 226 25.27 1.40 -19.11
C PHE A 226 25.04 1.22 -20.61
N CYS A 227 25.55 2.19 -21.38
CA CYS A 227 25.53 2.12 -22.83
C CYS A 227 26.74 1.31 -23.32
N MET A 228 26.50 0.15 -23.90
CA MET A 228 27.58 -0.72 -24.41
C MET A 228 28.37 -0.06 -25.55
N ASP A 229 27.73 0.84 -26.30
CA ASP A 229 28.39 1.59 -27.37
C ASP A 229 29.39 2.60 -26.80
N ASP A 230 29.04 3.27 -25.70
CA ASP A 230 29.95 4.18 -25.00
C ASP A 230 31.14 3.42 -24.40
N ILE A 231 30.88 2.25 -23.80
CA ILE A 231 31.93 1.37 -23.27
C ILE A 231 32.89 0.93 -24.37
N LEU A 232 32.37 0.48 -25.51
CA LEU A 232 33.18 0.03 -26.63
C LEU A 232 33.97 1.18 -27.26
N ALA A 233 33.35 2.34 -27.46
CA ALA A 233 34.02 3.53 -27.98
C ALA A 233 35.18 3.95 -27.08
N LYS A 234 34.97 3.95 -25.75
CA LYS A 234 36.03 4.26 -24.79
C LYS A 234 37.14 3.21 -24.80
N ALA A 235 36.81 1.93 -24.92
CA ALA A 235 37.80 0.86 -25.02
C ALA A 235 38.69 1.02 -26.27
N VAL A 236 38.08 1.30 -27.43
CA VAL A 236 38.76 1.56 -28.71
C VAL A 236 39.71 2.75 -28.61
N GLU A 237 39.26 3.85 -28.01
CA GLU A 237 40.09 5.03 -27.73
C GLU A 237 41.28 4.69 -26.81
N ASN A 238 41.02 3.98 -25.72
CA ASN A 238 42.04 3.63 -24.72
C ASN A 238 43.16 2.75 -25.30
N ILE A 239 42.82 1.82 -26.18
CA ILE A 239 43.80 0.95 -26.86
C ILE A 239 44.33 1.56 -28.17
N ARG A 240 43.85 2.75 -28.55
CA ARG A 240 44.31 3.55 -29.70
C ARG A 240 44.21 2.83 -31.05
N ILE A 241 43.11 2.13 -31.28
CA ILE A 241 42.82 1.52 -32.58
C ILE A 241 41.71 2.31 -33.31
N ASN A 242 41.67 2.20 -34.63
CA ASN A 242 40.58 2.75 -35.44
C ASN A 242 39.80 1.56 -36.01
N LEU A 243 38.50 1.49 -35.70
CA LEU A 243 37.60 0.50 -36.27
C LEU A 243 36.60 1.21 -37.19
N SER A 244 36.35 0.62 -38.36
CA SER A 244 35.23 1.01 -39.20
C SER A 244 33.89 0.63 -38.56
N PRO A 245 32.77 1.25 -38.96
CA PRO A 245 31.45 0.91 -38.44
C PRO A 245 31.10 -0.58 -38.59
N ASN A 246 31.58 -1.22 -39.66
CA ASN A 246 31.32 -2.64 -39.91
C ASN A 246 32.13 -3.54 -38.95
N GLU A 247 33.37 -3.16 -38.62
CA GLU A 247 34.20 -3.89 -37.65
C GLU A 247 33.67 -3.76 -36.22
N VAL A 248 33.15 -2.57 -35.87
CA VAL A 248 32.45 -2.35 -34.60
C VAL A 248 31.26 -3.31 -34.48
N GLU A 249 30.43 -3.39 -35.50
CA GLU A 249 29.23 -4.25 -35.48
C GLU A 249 29.59 -5.74 -35.42
N GLN A 250 30.61 -6.17 -36.16
CA GLN A 250 31.12 -7.54 -36.08
C GLN A 250 31.66 -7.89 -34.69
N TYR A 251 32.39 -6.96 -34.05
CA TYR A 251 32.89 -7.15 -32.69
C TYR A 251 31.75 -7.30 -31.69
N LYS A 252 30.73 -6.43 -31.77
CA LYS A 252 29.52 -6.51 -30.92
C LYS A 252 28.85 -7.87 -31.06
N GLN A 253 28.62 -8.33 -32.29
CA GLN A 253 27.95 -9.61 -32.53
C GLN A 253 28.74 -10.83 -32.07
N LYS A 254 30.07 -10.77 -32.18
CA LYS A 254 30.95 -11.90 -31.85
C LYS A 254 31.23 -12.02 -30.35
N TYR A 255 31.45 -10.89 -29.68
CA TYR A 255 31.91 -10.87 -28.29
C TYR A 255 30.86 -10.32 -27.33
N LEU A 256 30.37 -9.09 -27.57
CA LEU A 256 29.41 -8.47 -26.64
C LEU A 256 28.05 -9.16 -26.60
N LYS A 257 27.70 -9.97 -27.61
CA LYS A 257 26.49 -10.79 -27.60
C LYS A 257 26.52 -11.90 -26.53
N ASN A 258 27.71 -12.35 -26.12
CA ASN A 258 27.88 -13.41 -25.11
C ASN A 258 28.08 -12.85 -23.69
N LEU A 259 27.80 -11.56 -23.50
CA LEU A 259 27.79 -10.94 -22.19
C LEU A 259 26.90 -11.74 -21.23
N HIS A 260 27.47 -12.13 -20.12
CA HIS A 260 26.77 -12.87 -19.07
C HIS A 260 27.04 -12.24 -17.72
N THR A 261 26.12 -12.51 -16.79
CA THR A 261 26.25 -12.04 -15.42
C THR A 261 27.00 -13.09 -14.60
N VAL A 262 27.96 -12.62 -13.80
CA VAL A 262 28.68 -13.46 -12.84
C VAL A 262 28.36 -12.96 -11.44
N GLN A 263 27.97 -13.89 -10.56
CA GLN A 263 27.65 -13.57 -9.18
C GLN A 263 28.68 -14.20 -8.24
N LYS A 264 29.39 -13.37 -7.48
CA LYS A 264 30.42 -13.82 -6.54
C LYS A 264 30.46 -12.92 -5.32
N ASN A 265 30.44 -13.52 -4.12
CA ASN A 265 30.51 -12.82 -2.83
C ASN A 265 29.49 -11.67 -2.68
N GLY A 266 28.28 -11.84 -3.23
CA GLY A 266 27.23 -10.81 -3.19
C GLY A 266 27.37 -9.69 -4.22
N TYR A 267 28.40 -9.71 -5.07
CA TYR A 267 28.55 -8.79 -6.20
C TYR A 267 28.04 -9.43 -7.48
N ILE A 268 27.44 -8.60 -8.34
CA ILE A 268 27.07 -8.94 -9.72
C ILE A 268 28.02 -8.17 -10.64
N SER A 269 28.75 -8.88 -11.48
CA SER A 269 29.59 -8.33 -12.55
C SER A 269 29.10 -8.79 -13.92
N LEU A 270 29.52 -8.06 -14.96
CA LEU A 270 29.34 -8.46 -16.35
C LEU A 270 30.66 -8.89 -16.94
N GLU A 271 30.65 -10.03 -17.62
CA GLU A 271 31.82 -10.63 -18.27
C GLU A 271 31.48 -11.01 -19.72
N ILE A 272 32.48 -10.97 -20.60
CA ILE A 272 32.40 -11.29 -22.04
C ILE A 272 32.92 -12.70 -22.28
#